data_AF-A0A9X4BTQ7-F1
#
_entry.id   AF-A0A9X4BTQ7-F1
#
_cell.length_a   1.000
_cell.length_b   1.000
_cell.length_c   1.000
_cell.angle_alpha   90.00
_cell.angle_beta   90.00
_cell.angle_gamma   90.00
#
_symmetry.space_group_name_H-M   'P 1'
#
loop_
_entity.id
_entity.type
_entity.pdbx_description
1 polymer ?
#
loop_
_entity_poly.entity_id
_entity_poly.type
_entity_poly.pdbx_seq_one_letter_code
_entity_poly.pdbx_strand_id
1 'polypeptide(L)' 'MRQKTYPSDMSREQFEHVLPILEQARKRTKPRRVDVYEVWCAVLYLLRTGCQWRALPSDFPKWRTVHSYFAKWSECDD' A
#
# COMPACT_ATOMS: atom_id res chain seq x y z
N MET A 1 -0.87 3.36 -14.97
CA MET A 1 0.03 2.18 -14.91
C MET A 1 1.38 2.67 -14.43
N ARG A 2 1.97 1.99 -13.45
CA ARG A 2 3.25 2.37 -12.83
C ARG A 2 4.37 2.32 -13.87
N GLN A 3 5.15 3.38 -14.01
CA GLN A 3 6.21 3.50 -15.01
C GLN A 3 7.61 3.12 -14.47
N LYS A 4 7.75 3.05 -13.15
CA LYS A 4 9.05 2.85 -12.48
C LYS A 4 8.98 1.74 -11.44
N THR A 5 10.09 1.02 -11.30
CA THR A 5 10.33 0.07 -10.21
C THR A 5 11.27 0.71 -9.22
N TYR A 6 10.92 0.66 -7.94
CA TYR A 6 11.72 1.20 -6.85
C TYR A 6 12.49 0.07 -6.16
N PRO A 7 13.69 0.33 -5.61
CA PRO A 7 14.43 -0.66 -4.82
C PRO A 7 13.69 -1.16 -3.56
N SER A 8 12.64 -0.43 -3.14
CA SER A 8 11.75 -0.81 -2.04
C SER A 8 10.64 -1.77 -2.44
N ASP A 9 10.48 -2.04 -3.74
CA ASP A 9 9.38 -2.87 -4.22
C ASP A 9 9.62 -4.34 -3.92
N MET A 10 8.55 -4.99 -3.46
CA MET A 10 8.50 -6.43 -3.22
C MET A 10 7.96 -7.14 -4.46
N SER A 11 8.41 -8.36 -4.74
CA SER A 11 7.89 -9.12 -5.88
C SER A 11 6.41 -9.46 -5.69
N ARG A 12 5.68 -9.72 -6.78
CA ARG A 12 4.26 -10.06 -6.69
C ARG A 12 4.05 -11.40 -5.98
N GLU A 13 4.96 -12.35 -6.18
CA GLU A 13 4.94 -13.67 -5.56
C GLU A 13 5.11 -13.56 -4.04
N GLN A 14 6.02 -12.70 -3.57
CA GLN A 14 6.17 -12.43 -2.15
C GLN A 14 4.95 -11.71 -1.57
N PHE A 15 4.37 -10.78 -2.35
CA PHE A 15 3.17 -10.06 -1.95
C PHE A 15 1.94 -10.97 -1.80
N GLU A 16 1.82 -12.05 -2.58
CA GLU A 16 0.72 -13.01 -2.44
C GLU A 16 0.65 -13.65 -1.05
N HIS A 17 1.79 -13.80 -0.36
CA HIS A 17 1.80 -14.28 1.02
C HIS A 17 1.34 -13.23 2.03
N VAL A 18 1.55 -11.94 1.73
CA VAL A 18 1.16 -10.82 2.61
C VAL A 18 -0.29 -10.43 2.39
N LEU A 19 -0.80 -10.57 1.17
CA LEU A 19 -2.15 -10.17 0.78
C LEU A 19 -3.24 -10.68 1.75
N PRO A 20 -3.28 -11.97 2.16
CA PRO A 20 -4.30 -12.47 3.08
C PRO A 20 -4.37 -11.70 4.40
N ILE A 21 -3.22 -11.28 4.96
CA ILE A 21 -3.13 -10.52 6.20
C ILE A 21 -3.73 -9.13 5.99
N LEU A 22 -3.40 -8.48 4.88
CA LEU A 22 -3.93 -7.15 4.53
C LEU A 22 -5.43 -7.18 4.21
N GLU A 23 -5.95 -8.33 3.78
CA GLU A 23 -7.38 -8.51 3.53
C GLU A 23 -8.18 -8.73 4.82
N GLN A 24 -7.59 -9.36 5.84
CA GLN A 24 -8.24 -9.58 7.14
C GLN A 24 -8.57 -8.25 7.84
N ALA A 25 -7.66 -7.28 7.80
CA ALA A 25 -7.86 -5.95 8.38
C ALA A 25 -8.97 -5.12 7.67
N ARG A 26 -9.57 -5.61 6.58
CA ARG A 26 -10.55 -4.86 5.79
C ARG A 26 -11.99 -5.27 6.06
N LYS A 27 -12.79 -4.31 6.53
CA LYS A 27 -14.26 -4.39 6.46
C LYS A 27 -14.74 -4.24 5.00
N ARG A 28 -15.43 -5.27 4.48
CA ARG A 28 -15.79 -5.41 3.06
C ARG A 28 -17.06 -4.61 2.68
N THR A 29 -17.00 -3.28 2.79
CA THR A 29 -18.18 -2.40 2.59
C THR A 29 -18.37 -1.88 1.16
N LYS A 30 -17.31 -1.84 0.33
CA LYS A 30 -17.37 -1.33 -1.06
C LYS A 30 -16.36 -2.06 -1.96
N PRO A 31 -16.67 -2.33 -3.25
CA PRO A 31 -15.70 -2.91 -4.19
C PRO A 31 -14.44 -2.03 -4.34
N ARG A 32 -13.26 -2.67 -4.46
CA ARG A 32 -11.99 -1.97 -4.64
C ARG A 32 -11.91 -1.38 -6.04
N ARG A 33 -11.43 -0.13 -6.12
CA ARG A 33 -11.06 0.55 -7.37
C ARG A 33 -9.55 0.69 -7.55
N VAL A 34 -8.77 0.29 -6.53
CA VAL A 34 -7.33 0.50 -6.45
C VAL A 34 -6.66 -0.84 -6.21
N ASP A 35 -5.56 -1.09 -6.92
CA ASP A 35 -4.72 -2.27 -6.73
C ASP A 35 -4.04 -2.20 -5.35
N VAL A 36 -4.18 -3.26 -4.56
CA VAL A 36 -3.61 -3.34 -3.20
C VAL A 36 -2.09 -3.46 -3.26
N TYR A 37 -1.57 -4.12 -4.28
CA TYR A 37 -0.13 -4.24 -4.49
C TYR A 37 0.53 -2.87 -4.65
N GLU A 38 -0.07 -2.00 -5.47
CA GLU A 38 0.41 -0.63 -5.69
C GLU A 38 0.40 0.20 -4.40
N VAL A 39 -0.61 0.01 -3.56
CA VAL A 39 -0.68 0.66 -2.25
C VAL A 39 0.38 0.12 -1.29
N TRP A 40 0.62 -1.19 -1.29
CA TRP A 40 1.65 -1.83 -0.48
C TRP A 40 3.05 -1.36 -0.87
N CYS A 41 3.38 -1.34 -2.16
CA CYS A 41 4.65 -0.79 -2.65
C CYS A 41 4.83 0.69 -2.25
N ALA A 42 3.76 1.49 -2.31
CA ALA A 42 3.82 2.89 -1.88
C ALA A 42 4.11 3.03 -0.37
N VAL A 43 3.52 2.16 0.46
CA VAL A 43 3.82 2.11 1.91
C VAL A 43 5.28 1.69 2.14
N LEU A 44 5.76 0.62 1.47
CA LEU A 44 7.15 0.18 1.58
C LEU A 44 8.14 1.27 1.17
N TYR A 45 7.85 1.99 0.09
CA TYR A 45 8.65 3.13 -0.35
C TYR A 45 8.74 4.20 0.74
N LEU A 46 7.60 4.56 1.35
CA LEU A 46 7.54 5.55 2.42
C LEU A 46 8.31 5.09 3.66
N LEU A 47 8.19 3.83 4.06
CA LEU A 47 8.92 3.25 5.20
C LEU A 47 10.43 3.15 4.95
N ARG A 48 10.85 2.85 3.71
CA ARG A 48 12.26 2.73 3.34
C ARG A 48 12.95 4.08 3.22
N THR A 49 12.26 5.09 2.70
CA THR A 49 12.84 6.42 2.43
C THR A 49 12.60 7.42 3.55
N GLY A 50 11.56 7.21 4.38
CA GLY A 50 11.13 8.19 5.38
C GLY A 50 10.50 9.46 4.78
N CYS A 51 10.12 9.45 3.50
CA CYS A 51 9.58 10.63 2.85
C CYS A 51 8.21 11.04 3.43
N GLN A 52 7.89 12.33 3.38
CA GLN A 52 6.57 12.81 3.78
C GLN A 52 5.48 12.26 2.85
N TRP A 53 4.28 12.00 3.38
CA TRP A 53 3.14 11.47 2.60
C TRP A 53 2.83 12.27 1.32
N ARG A 54 2.98 13.60 1.37
CA ARG A 54 2.71 14.50 0.23
C ARG A 54 3.83 14.49 -0.82
N ALA A 55 5.00 13.98 -0.47
CA ALA A 55 6.16 13.83 -1.35
C ALA A 55 6.17 12.46 -2.06
N LEU A 56 5.13 11.63 -1.87
CA LEU A 56 5.01 10.35 -2.56
C LEU A 56 5.01 10.58 -4.08
N PRO A 57 5.82 9.84 -4.86
CA PRO A 57 5.85 9.95 -6.31
C PRO A 57 4.47 9.81 -6.95
N SER A 58 4.20 10.59 -8.00
CA SER A 58 2.93 10.57 -8.73
C SER A 58 2.62 9.26 -9.46
N ASP A 59 3.62 8.39 -9.59
CA ASP A 59 3.47 7.05 -10.16
C ASP A 59 2.66 6.11 -9.26
N PHE A 60 2.62 6.38 -7.95
CA PHE A 60 1.84 5.63 -6.97
C PHE A 60 0.38 6.12 -6.91
N PRO A 61 -0.52 5.31 -6.32
CA PRO A 61 -1.86 5.78 -5.98
C PRO A 61 -1.81 7.05 -5.14
N LYS A 62 -2.85 7.90 -5.26
CA LYS A 62 -2.93 9.17 -4.51
C LYS A 62 -2.60 8.95 -3.04
N TRP A 63 -1.71 9.76 -2.47
CA TRP A 63 -1.23 9.60 -1.09
C TRP A 63 -2.34 9.45 -0.05
N ARG A 64 -3.49 10.12 -0.23
CA ARG A 64 -4.67 10.01 0.65
C ARG A 64 -5.22 8.58 0.68
N THR A 65 -5.25 7.92 -0.47
CA THR A 65 -5.64 6.52 -0.57
C THR A 65 -4.64 5.66 0.16
N VAL A 66 -3.34 5.84 -0.11
CA VAL A 66 -2.27 5.06 0.52
C VAL A 66 -2.31 5.20 2.05
N HIS A 67 -2.42 6.42 2.56
CA HIS A 67 -2.56 6.69 3.99
C HIS A 67 -3.82 6.04 4.59
N SER A 68 -4.96 6.10 3.90
CA SER A 68 -6.19 5.46 4.38
C SER A 68 -6.06 3.93 4.49
N TYR A 69 -5.30 3.29 3.61
CA TYR A 69 -5.00 1.87 3.72
C TYR A 69 -4.02 1.60 4.87
N PHE A 70 -2.95 2.38 4.96
CA PHE A 70 -1.97 2.27 6.04
C PHE A 70 -2.61 2.39 7.43
N ALA A 71 -3.48 3.38 7.62
CA ALA A 71 -4.21 3.57 8.88
C ALA A 71 -5.04 2.34 9.25
N LYS A 72 -5.80 1.78 8.29
CA LYS A 72 -6.62 0.57 8.52
C LYS A 72 -5.79 -0.67 8.84
N TRP A 73 -4.61 -0.79 8.26
CA TRP A 73 -3.70 -1.90 8.55
C TRP A 73 -2.96 -1.73 9.88
N SER A 74 -2.94 -0.52 10.42
CA SER A 74 -2.26 -0.18 11.68
C SER A 74 -3.22 -0.13 12.87
N GLU A 75 -4.53 -0.26 12.64
CA GLU A 75 -5.50 -0.46 13.72
C GLU A 75 -5.19 -1.81 14.37
N CYS A 76 -4.79 -1.79 15.64
CA CYS A 76 -4.54 -3.01 16.41
C CYS A 76 -5.89 -3.73 16.58
N ASP A 77 -5.93 -5.02 16.26
CA ASP A 77 -7.05 -5.87 16.67
C ASP A 77 -7.04 -5.92 18.22
N ASP A 78 -8.00 -5.25 18.85
CA ASP A 78 -8.28 -5.33 20.30
C ASP A 78 -8.76 -6.74 20.71
#